data_AF-A0A934VH77-F1
#
_entry.id   AF-A0A934VH77-F1
#
_cell.length_a   1.000
_cell.length_b   1.000
_cell.length_c   1.000
_cell.angle_alpha   90.00
_cell.angle_beta   90.00
_cell.angle_gamma   90.00
#
_symmetry.space_group_name_H-M   'P 1'
#
loop_
_entity.id
_entity.type
_entity.pdbx_description
1 polymer ?
#
loop_
_entity_poly.entity_id
_entity_poly.type
_entity_poly.pdbx_seq_one_letter_code
_entity_poly.pdbx_strand_id
1 'polypeptide(L)'
;MDSTNPYAPPKVQDSVASLDLPTAGCSADDRYLYLTHGATLPDRCAVTNQPLEGGDRVFSRKFIYTPPWVYLLLFVHLLVMIIVAIAVRKSATATYWLSEGIRRRYVRRRGSALGLIGVAALGIFAATRLQDSDWVIGLVMLGFILILLALIGLMLATPLKVRGYKRGTFRISGCSPDFLASLPRGGYPPKQKL
;
A
#
# COMPACT_ATOMS: atom_id res chain seq x y z
N MET A 1 36.84 46.37 21.58
CA MET A 1 36.21 45.05 21.82
C MET A 1 35.70 44.58 20.48
N ASP A 2 36.54 43.85 19.74
CA ASP A 2 36.21 43.28 18.44
C ASP A 2 36.52 41.78 18.55
N SER A 3 35.48 40.95 18.63
CA SER A 3 35.55 39.51 18.86
C SER A 3 35.36 38.74 17.56
N THR A 4 36.05 39.18 16.51
CA THR A 4 36.05 38.49 15.21
C THR A 4 36.97 37.27 15.29
N ASN A 5 36.38 36.10 15.53
CA ASN A 5 37.08 34.82 15.63
C ASN A 5 37.79 34.47 14.29
N PRO A 6 39.14 34.47 14.23
CA PRO A 6 39.89 34.20 13.00
C PRO A 6 39.79 32.75 12.51
N TYR A 7 39.33 31.84 13.39
CA TYR A 7 39.13 30.42 13.09
C TYR A 7 37.65 30.07 12.88
N ALA A 8 36.80 31.05 12.60
CA ALA A 8 35.43 30.77 12.20
C ALA A 8 35.45 29.94 10.90
N PRO A 9 34.95 28.69 10.90
CA PRO A 9 34.81 27.94 9.67
C PRO A 9 33.92 28.76 8.73
N PRO A 10 34.21 28.80 7.42
CA PRO A 10 33.36 29.51 6.48
C PRO A 10 31.94 29.00 6.70
N LYS A 11 30.99 29.91 6.95
CA LYS A 11 29.58 29.57 6.96
C LYS A 11 29.25 29.09 5.56
N VAL A 12 29.37 27.78 5.35
CA VAL A 12 28.84 27.11 4.18
C VAL A 12 27.36 27.48 4.22
N GLN A 13 26.96 28.33 3.29
CA GLN A 13 25.55 28.55 3.05
C GLN A 13 25.02 27.16 2.74
N ASP A 14 24.22 26.60 3.64
CA ASP A 14 23.35 25.46 3.34
C ASP A 14 22.27 25.92 2.35
N SER A 15 22.68 26.56 1.24
CA SER A 15 22.03 26.36 -0.04
C SER A 15 22.43 24.98 -0.53
N VAL A 16 21.99 23.95 0.19
CA VAL A 16 21.36 22.83 -0.49
C VAL A 16 20.17 23.43 -1.22
N ALA A 17 20.47 24.08 -2.36
CA ALA A 17 19.64 23.93 -3.53
C ALA A 17 19.29 22.45 -3.52
N SER A 18 18.01 22.16 -3.31
CA SER A 18 17.42 20.87 -3.56
C SER A 18 17.72 20.56 -5.02
N LEU A 19 18.94 20.10 -5.28
CA LEU A 19 19.28 19.31 -6.44
C LEU A 19 18.28 18.19 -6.31
N ASP A 20 17.27 18.23 -7.18
CA ASP A 20 16.38 17.14 -7.51
C ASP A 20 17.27 15.90 -7.65
N LEU A 21 17.52 15.19 -6.53
CA LEU A 21 18.14 13.90 -6.59
C LEU A 21 17.18 13.13 -7.48
N PRO A 22 17.61 12.64 -8.66
CA PRO A 22 16.74 11.85 -9.51
C PRO A 22 16.20 10.77 -8.61
N THR A 23 14.90 10.82 -8.36
CA THR A 23 14.27 10.07 -7.29
C THR A 23 14.67 8.60 -7.44
N ALA A 24 15.63 8.18 -6.61
CA ALA A 24 16.51 7.07 -7.00
C ALA A 24 15.69 5.79 -7.01
N GLY A 25 15.46 5.26 -8.22
CA GLY A 25 14.70 4.02 -8.39
C GLY A 25 13.18 4.17 -8.42
N CYS A 26 12.64 5.37 -8.66
CA CYS A 26 11.25 5.51 -9.06
C CYS A 26 11.13 6.01 -10.51
N SER A 27 10.15 5.50 -11.22
CA SER A 27 9.75 5.99 -12.53
C SER A 27 8.26 5.83 -12.70
N ALA A 28 7.67 6.60 -13.60
CA ALA A 28 6.24 6.56 -13.84
C ALA A 28 5.91 6.45 -15.33
N ASP A 29 4.71 5.96 -15.56
CA ASP A 29 3.99 5.96 -16.84
C ASP A 29 2.58 6.49 -16.54
N ASP A 30 1.79 6.80 -17.57
CA ASP A 30 0.52 7.55 -17.43
C ASP A 30 -0.49 6.93 -16.45
N ARG A 31 -0.34 5.63 -16.19
CA ARG A 31 -1.24 4.86 -15.32
C ARG A 31 -0.55 4.10 -14.19
N TYR A 32 0.77 3.96 -14.22
CA TYR A 32 1.49 3.07 -13.31
C TYR A 32 2.75 3.73 -12.76
N LEU A 33 2.94 3.54 -11.46
CA LEU A 33 4.16 3.88 -10.77
C LEU A 33 5.07 2.64 -10.71
N TYR A 34 6.32 2.80 -11.06
CA TYR A 34 7.37 1.79 -10.99
C TYR A 34 8.35 2.14 -9.88
N LEU A 35 8.45 1.28 -8.86
CA LEU A 35 9.33 1.48 -7.72
C LEU A 35 10.35 0.34 -7.60
N THR A 36 11.61 0.66 -7.34
CA THR A 36 12.59 -0.33 -6.89
C THR A 36 12.62 -0.41 -5.36
N HIS A 37 13.31 -1.42 -4.84
CA HIS A 37 13.49 -1.57 -3.39
C HIS A 37 14.24 -0.35 -2.82
N GLY A 38 13.69 0.26 -1.76
CA GLY A 38 14.30 1.42 -1.11
C GLY A 38 14.06 2.76 -1.82
N ALA A 39 13.21 2.78 -2.86
CA ALA A 39 12.86 4.03 -3.52
C ALA A 39 12.15 4.98 -2.54
N THR A 40 12.64 6.21 -2.48
CA THR A 40 12.00 7.34 -1.80
C THR A 40 11.09 8.03 -2.81
N LEU A 41 9.82 8.28 -2.49
CA LEU A 41 8.96 9.12 -3.35
C LEU A 41 9.17 10.59 -3.01
N PRO A 42 8.96 11.52 -3.97
CA PRO A 42 9.01 12.95 -3.70
C PRO A 42 7.99 13.37 -2.64
N ASP A 43 8.25 14.49 -1.97
CA ASP A 43 7.50 15.02 -0.82
C ASP A 43 6.12 15.60 -1.18
N ARG A 44 5.32 14.78 -1.87
CA ARG A 44 3.96 15.08 -2.32
C ARG A 44 3.08 13.85 -2.13
N CYS A 45 1.79 14.08 -1.90
CA CYS A 45 0.84 12.99 -1.73
C CYS A 45 0.70 12.17 -3.04
N ALA A 46 0.97 10.86 -2.99
CA ALA A 46 0.90 9.99 -4.18
C ALA A 46 -0.51 9.89 -4.80
N VAL A 47 -1.56 10.27 -4.06
CA VAL A 47 -2.98 10.14 -4.48
C VAL A 47 -3.63 11.48 -4.81
N THR A 48 -3.28 12.58 -4.13
CA THR A 48 -3.85 13.91 -4.39
C THR A 48 -2.88 14.87 -5.06
N ASN A 49 -1.59 14.52 -5.17
CA ASN A 49 -0.51 15.43 -5.58
C ASN A 49 -0.40 16.73 -4.77
N GLN A 50 -1.07 16.82 -3.62
CA GLN A 50 -1.01 17.99 -2.76
C GLN A 50 0.39 18.09 -2.11
N PRO A 51 0.92 19.32 -1.98
CA PRO A 51 2.15 19.57 -1.24
C PRO A 51 1.93 19.25 0.23
N LEU A 52 3.02 18.90 0.92
CA LEU A 52 3.02 18.52 2.32
C LEU A 52 2.55 19.69 3.19
N GLU A 53 1.41 19.55 3.86
CA GLU A 53 1.00 20.48 4.92
C GLU A 53 1.60 20.02 6.25
N GLY A 54 1.84 20.94 7.20
CA GLY A 54 2.60 20.74 8.44
C GLY A 54 2.11 19.68 9.45
N GLY A 55 1.21 18.77 9.05
CA GLY A 55 0.77 17.58 9.78
C GLY A 55 0.91 16.26 9.02
N ASP A 56 1.35 16.28 7.77
CA ASP A 56 1.51 15.09 6.93
C ASP A 56 2.77 14.30 7.35
N ARG A 57 2.58 13.01 7.67
CA ARG A 57 3.64 12.13 8.18
C ARG A 57 4.29 11.33 7.06
N VAL A 58 5.61 11.15 7.15
CA VAL A 58 6.37 10.19 6.35
C VAL A 58 5.86 8.79 6.67
N PHE A 59 5.43 8.00 5.68
CA PHE A 59 5.14 6.58 5.87
C PHE A 59 6.12 5.73 5.07
N SER A 60 6.94 4.96 5.78
CA SER A 60 7.65 3.83 5.16
C SER A 60 6.72 2.62 5.19
N ARG A 61 6.29 2.15 4.02
CA ARG A 61 5.45 0.96 3.91
C ARG A 61 6.13 -0.12 3.09
N LYS A 62 5.97 -1.35 3.57
CA LYS A 62 6.36 -2.56 2.85
C LYS A 62 5.26 -2.94 1.86
N PHE A 63 5.55 -2.81 0.57
CA PHE A 63 4.75 -3.35 -0.52
C PHE A 63 5.08 -4.84 -0.69
N ILE A 64 4.08 -5.70 -0.53
CA ILE A 64 4.22 -7.15 -0.68
C ILE A 64 3.47 -7.56 -1.94
N TYR A 65 4.17 -8.25 -2.84
CA TYR A 65 3.60 -8.89 -4.01
C TYR A 65 3.60 -10.41 -3.82
N THR A 66 2.42 -11.00 -3.92
CA THR A 66 2.24 -12.44 -3.99
C THR A 66 1.72 -12.79 -5.39
N PRO A 67 2.38 -13.69 -6.13
CA PRO A 67 1.91 -14.06 -7.46
C PRO A 67 0.54 -14.74 -7.39
N PRO A 68 -0.36 -14.45 -8.35
CA PRO A 68 -1.73 -14.95 -8.32
C PRO A 68 -1.81 -16.48 -8.45
N TRP A 69 -0.83 -17.12 -9.07
CA TRP A 69 -0.76 -18.58 -9.20
C TRP A 69 -0.62 -19.30 -7.85
N VAL A 70 -0.14 -18.61 -6.80
CA VAL A 70 -0.08 -19.19 -5.45
C VAL A 70 -1.47 -19.51 -4.92
N TYR A 71 -2.50 -18.75 -5.33
CA TYR A 71 -3.87 -19.04 -4.92
C TYR A 71 -4.43 -20.31 -5.58
N LEU A 72 -3.83 -20.83 -6.66
CA LEU A 72 -4.22 -22.14 -7.20
C LEU A 72 -3.86 -23.28 -6.24
N LEU A 73 -2.82 -23.12 -5.41
CA LEU A 73 -2.47 -24.12 -4.39
C LEU A 73 -3.52 -24.22 -3.28
N LEU A 74 -4.44 -23.26 -3.17
CA LEU A 74 -5.57 -23.34 -2.26
C LEU A 74 -6.43 -24.61 -2.53
N PHE A 75 -6.54 -25.02 -3.80
CA PHE A 75 -7.28 -26.23 -4.18
C PHE A 75 -6.57 -27.53 -3.81
N VAL A 76 -5.25 -27.49 -3.58
CA VAL A 76 -4.47 -28.67 -3.22
C VAL A 76 -4.40 -28.82 -1.72
N HIS A 77 -3.88 -27.80 -1.03
CA HIS A 77 -3.75 -27.83 0.42
C HIS A 77 -3.44 -26.43 0.98
N LEU A 78 -4.18 -26.01 2.01
CA LEU A 78 -4.00 -24.69 2.64
C LEU A 78 -2.57 -24.50 3.20
N LEU A 79 -2.04 -25.53 3.85
CA LEU A 79 -0.71 -25.48 4.46
C LEU A 79 0.41 -25.32 3.41
N VAL A 80 0.32 -26.04 2.28
CA VAL A 80 1.27 -25.92 1.17
C VAL A 80 1.18 -24.53 0.54
N MET A 81 -0.04 -23.99 0.39
CA MET A 81 -0.25 -22.63 -0.09
C MET A 81 0.44 -21.59 0.80
N ILE A 82 0.38 -21.73 2.13
CA ILE A 82 1.04 -20.79 3.07
C ILE A 82 2.56 -20.84 2.90
N ILE A 83 3.16 -22.04 2.85
CA ILE A 83 4.61 -22.21 2.69
C ILE A 83 5.08 -21.58 1.38
N VAL A 84 4.39 -21.89 0.28
CA VAL A 84 4.74 -21.33 -1.04
C VAL A 84 4.52 -19.82 -1.07
N ALA A 85 3.46 -19.29 -0.45
CA ALA A 85 3.23 -17.86 -0.35
C ALA A 85 4.39 -17.15 0.38
N ILE A 86 4.89 -17.73 1.47
CA ILE A 86 6.02 -17.18 2.24
C ILE A 86 7.33 -17.27 1.45
N ALA A 87 7.53 -18.33 0.67
CA ALA A 87 8.73 -18.52 -0.15
C ALA A 87 8.76 -17.59 -1.37
N VAL A 88 7.61 -17.37 -2.02
CA VAL A 88 7.53 -16.64 -3.29
C VAL A 88 7.19 -15.15 -3.10
N ARG A 89 6.69 -14.74 -1.92
CA ARG A 89 6.41 -13.32 -1.65
C ARG A 89 7.63 -12.46 -1.92
N LYS A 90 7.45 -11.41 -2.71
CA LYS A 90 8.47 -10.39 -2.94
C LYS A 90 8.04 -9.14 -2.19
N SER A 91 8.96 -8.55 -1.45
CA SER A 91 8.69 -7.33 -0.70
C SER A 91 9.66 -6.22 -1.04
N ALA A 92 9.15 -5.00 -1.19
CA ALA A 92 9.95 -3.78 -1.19
C ALA A 92 9.43 -2.81 -0.15
N THR A 93 10.35 -2.14 0.52
CA THR A 93 10.04 -0.93 1.28
C THR A 93 10.11 0.26 0.34
N ALA A 94 9.06 1.07 0.33
CA ALA A 94 9.11 2.38 -0.28
C ALA A 94 8.49 3.40 0.66
N THR A 95 9.13 4.56 0.72
CA THR A 95 8.74 5.67 1.58
C THR A 95 7.86 6.59 0.77
N TYR A 96 6.62 6.79 1.20
CA TYR A 96 5.67 7.65 0.51
C TYR A 96 4.89 8.53 1.48
N TRP A 97 4.35 9.61 0.93
CA TRP A 97 3.58 10.60 1.65
C TRP A 97 2.10 10.46 1.31
N LEU A 98 1.23 10.60 2.32
CA LEU A 98 -0.20 10.48 2.15
C LEU A 98 -0.91 11.54 2.98
N SER A 99 -1.77 12.31 2.31
CA SER A 99 -2.53 13.38 2.97
C SER A 99 -3.44 12.84 4.06
N GLU A 100 -3.55 13.59 5.15
CA GLU A 100 -4.32 13.21 6.33
C GLU A 100 -5.83 13.01 6.03
N GLY A 101 -6.39 13.75 5.07
CA GLY A 101 -7.79 13.63 4.65
C GLY A 101 -8.14 12.27 4.01
N ILE A 102 -7.30 11.78 3.11
CA ILE A 102 -7.48 10.44 2.51
C ILE A 102 -7.23 9.35 3.57
N ARG A 103 -6.21 9.56 4.43
CA ARG A 103 -5.92 8.64 5.53
C ARG A 103 -7.11 8.48 6.46
N ARG A 104 -7.75 9.57 6.89
CA ARG A 104 -8.89 9.53 7.83
C ARG A 104 -10.11 8.87 7.20
N ARG A 105 -10.39 9.15 5.92
CA ARG A 105 -11.45 8.46 5.17
C ARG A 105 -11.18 6.96 5.05
N TYR A 106 -9.91 6.58 4.88
CA TYR A 106 -9.49 5.19 4.78
C TYR A 106 -9.57 4.44 6.11
N VAL A 107 -9.00 5.00 7.17
CA VAL A 107 -9.03 4.41 8.53
C VAL A 107 -10.48 4.26 8.99
N ARG A 108 -11.35 5.25 8.71
CA ARG A 108 -12.78 5.16 9.02
C ARG A 108 -13.48 4.03 8.26
N ARG A 109 -13.23 3.89 6.96
CA ARG A 109 -13.79 2.78 6.14
C ARG A 109 -13.28 1.41 6.59
N ARG A 110 -12.00 1.31 6.96
CA ARG A 110 -11.43 0.07 7.51
C ARG A 110 -12.04 -0.26 8.87
N GLY A 111 -12.16 0.72 9.75
CA GLY A 111 -12.77 0.56 11.07
C GLY A 111 -14.22 0.13 10.98
N SER A 112 -15.01 0.74 10.09
CA SER A 112 -16.40 0.34 9.87
C SER A 112 -16.52 -1.07 9.29
N ALA A 113 -15.66 -1.44 8.33
CA ALA A 113 -15.66 -2.78 7.75
C ALA A 113 -15.25 -3.86 8.78
N LEU A 114 -14.25 -3.58 9.62
CA LEU A 114 -13.84 -4.47 10.71
C LEU A 114 -14.92 -4.59 11.79
N GLY A 115 -15.58 -3.48 12.13
CA GLY A 115 -16.72 -3.48 13.05
C GLY A 115 -17.87 -4.35 12.53
N LEU A 116 -18.20 -4.23 11.24
CA LEU A 116 -19.22 -5.06 10.58
C LEU A 116 -18.86 -6.55 10.60
N ILE A 117 -17.60 -6.90 10.32
CA ILE A 117 -17.12 -8.28 10.41
C ILE A 117 -17.22 -8.80 11.85
N GLY A 118 -16.85 -7.98 12.84
CA GLY A 118 -16.96 -8.33 14.25
C GLY A 118 -18.39 -8.61 14.67
N VAL A 119 -19.33 -7.74 14.32
CA VAL A 119 -20.77 -7.92 14.60
C VAL A 119 -21.32 -9.15 13.90
N ALA A 120 -20.98 -9.36 12.62
CA ALA A 120 -21.42 -10.53 11.87
C ALA A 120 -20.88 -11.84 12.47
N ALA A 121 -19.59 -11.88 12.85
CA ALA A 121 -18.99 -13.05 13.50
C ALA A 121 -19.62 -13.35 14.87
N LEU A 122 -19.92 -12.31 15.66
CA LEU A 122 -20.57 -12.45 16.96
C LEU A 122 -22.02 -12.93 16.82
N GLY A 123 -22.73 -12.44 15.79
CA GLY A 123 -24.08 -12.90 15.42
C GLY A 123 -24.10 -14.36 14.97
N ILE A 124 -23.13 -14.79 14.15
CA ILE A 124 -22.97 -16.21 13.76
C ILE A 124 -22.69 -17.07 15.01
N PHE A 125 -21.77 -16.64 15.88
CA PHE A 125 -21.42 -17.37 17.09
C PHE A 125 -22.62 -17.53 18.03
N ALA A 126 -23.40 -16.45 18.24
CA ALA A 126 -24.63 -16.50 19.01
C ALA A 126 -25.67 -17.44 18.36
N ALA A 127 -25.85 -17.36 17.05
CA ALA A 127 -26.79 -18.21 16.31
C ALA A 127 -26.46 -19.70 16.42
N THR A 128 -25.17 -20.08 16.41
CA THR A 128 -24.76 -21.49 16.59
C THR A 128 -25.07 -22.06 17.97
N ARG A 129 -25.37 -21.20 18.97
CA ARG A 129 -25.81 -21.64 20.30
C ARG A 129 -27.30 -21.93 20.38
N LEU A 130 -28.09 -21.46 19.42
CA LEU A 130 -29.49 -21.83 19.28
C LEU A 130 -29.55 -23.03 18.32
N GLN A 131 -29.51 -24.26 18.87
CA GLN A 131 -29.41 -25.48 18.07
C GLN A 131 -30.73 -25.95 17.43
N ASP A 132 -31.86 -25.34 17.79
CA ASP A 132 -33.17 -25.96 17.58
C ASP A 132 -33.96 -25.45 16.35
N SER A 133 -33.31 -24.84 15.35
CA SER A 133 -34.09 -24.25 14.25
C SER A 133 -33.40 -24.13 12.89
N ASP A 134 -34.15 -24.48 11.85
CA ASP A 134 -33.71 -24.42 10.45
C ASP A 134 -33.32 -23.00 9.98
N TRP A 135 -33.85 -21.95 10.64
CA TRP A 135 -33.50 -20.56 10.31
C TRP A 135 -32.05 -20.20 10.70
N VAL A 136 -31.42 -20.97 11.58
CA VAL A 136 -30.01 -20.77 11.98
C VAL A 136 -29.08 -20.94 10.79
N ILE A 137 -29.36 -21.92 9.92
CA ILE A 137 -28.55 -22.16 8.70
C ILE A 137 -28.62 -20.95 7.76
N GLY A 138 -29.81 -20.37 7.59
CA GLY A 138 -30.00 -19.15 6.79
C GLY A 138 -29.26 -17.94 7.37
N LEU A 139 -29.26 -17.79 8.69
CA LEU A 139 -28.57 -16.69 9.38
C LEU A 139 -27.04 -16.81 9.29
N VAL A 140 -26.51 -18.03 9.39
CA VAL A 140 -25.07 -18.32 9.21
C VAL A 140 -24.62 -18.00 7.79
N MET A 141 -25.40 -18.40 6.77
CA MET A 141 -25.11 -18.09 5.37
C MET A 141 -25.15 -16.58 5.10
N LEU A 142 -26.15 -15.87 5.60
CA LEU A 142 -26.24 -14.41 5.48
C LEU A 142 -25.04 -13.72 6.13
N GLY A 143 -24.66 -14.15 7.34
CA GLY A 143 -23.48 -13.64 8.04
C GLY A 143 -22.19 -13.85 7.24
N PHE A 144 -22.04 -15.02 6.61
CA PHE A 144 -20.89 -15.32 5.75
C PHE A 144 -20.84 -14.41 4.50
N ILE A 145 -21.98 -14.16 3.87
CA ILE A 145 -22.09 -13.25 2.71
C ILE A 145 -21.72 -11.81 3.11
N LEU A 146 -22.19 -11.33 4.26
CA LEU A 146 -21.84 -10.00 4.78
C LEU A 146 -20.34 -9.88 5.08
N ILE A 147 -19.73 -10.91 5.64
CA ILE A 147 -18.28 -10.95 5.87
C ILE A 147 -17.53 -10.90 4.54
N LEU A 148 -17.95 -11.66 3.53
CA LEU A 148 -17.37 -11.63 2.18
C LEU A 148 -17.46 -10.23 1.55
N LEU A 149 -18.62 -9.60 1.59
CA LEU A 149 -18.83 -8.24 1.08
C LEU A 149 -17.95 -7.21 1.80
N ALA A 150 -17.83 -7.30 3.13
CA ALA A 150 -16.96 -6.44 3.91
C ALA A 150 -15.47 -6.64 3.56
N LEU A 151 -15.05 -7.88 3.33
CA LEU A 151 -13.69 -8.23 2.91
C LEU A 151 -13.37 -7.68 1.51
N ILE A 152 -14.32 -7.78 0.57
CA ILE A 152 -14.19 -7.21 -0.78
C ILE A 152 -14.07 -5.68 -0.70
N GLY A 153 -14.90 -5.03 0.12
CA GLY A 153 -14.80 -3.59 0.37
C GLY A 153 -13.44 -3.16 0.96
N LEU A 154 -12.90 -3.98 1.87
CA LEU A 154 -11.58 -3.75 2.47
C LEU A 154 -10.44 -3.87 1.46
N MET A 155 -10.52 -4.86 0.56
CA MET A 155 -9.58 -5.06 -0.56
C MET A 155 -9.60 -3.87 -1.52
N LEU A 156 -10.79 -3.42 -1.92
CA LEU A 156 -10.97 -2.29 -2.85
C LEU A 156 -10.53 -0.94 -2.26
N ALA A 157 -10.60 -0.79 -0.95
CA ALA A 157 -10.23 0.46 -0.30
C ALA A 157 -8.71 0.70 -0.26
N THR A 158 -7.86 -0.29 -0.62
CA THR A 158 -6.40 -0.09 -0.62
C THR A 158 -5.97 1.01 -1.61
N PRO A 159 -5.36 2.12 -1.13
CA PRO A 159 -5.09 3.28 -1.97
C PRO A 159 -4.01 3.01 -3.02
N LEU A 160 -3.08 2.11 -2.71
CA LEU A 160 -2.01 1.69 -3.59
C LEU A 160 -2.08 0.19 -3.74
N LYS A 161 -2.38 -0.26 -4.97
CA LYS A 161 -2.48 -1.68 -5.31
C LYS A 161 -1.26 -2.09 -6.10
N VAL A 162 -0.51 -3.06 -5.59
CA VAL A 162 0.62 -3.66 -6.32
C VAL A 162 0.04 -4.61 -7.36
N ARG A 163 0.27 -4.30 -8.64
CA ARG A 163 -0.25 -5.08 -9.79
C ARG A 163 0.76 -6.09 -10.30
N GLY A 164 2.04 -5.89 -10.03
CA GLY A 164 3.09 -6.81 -10.49
C GLY A 164 4.45 -6.53 -9.87
N TYR A 165 5.33 -7.52 -9.98
CA TYR A 165 6.74 -7.41 -9.67
C TYR A 165 7.55 -8.04 -10.81
N LYS A 166 8.60 -7.35 -11.26
CA LYS A 166 9.59 -7.88 -12.21
C LYS A 166 10.94 -7.23 -12.01
N ARG A 167 12.02 -8.04 -12.03
CA ARG A 167 13.43 -7.58 -12.02
C ARG A 167 13.73 -6.50 -10.97
N GLY A 168 13.18 -6.63 -9.76
CA GLY A 168 13.37 -5.65 -8.70
C GLY A 168 12.44 -4.43 -8.75
N THR A 169 11.62 -4.30 -9.79
CA THR A 169 10.66 -3.21 -9.98
C THR A 169 9.24 -3.65 -9.67
N PHE A 170 8.56 -2.89 -8.82
CA PHE A 170 7.17 -3.06 -8.43
C PHE A 170 6.29 -2.14 -9.27
N ARG A 171 5.25 -2.71 -9.87
CA ARG A 171 4.22 -1.97 -10.59
C ARG A 171 3.06 -1.67 -9.66
N ILE A 172 2.83 -0.40 -9.39
CA ILE A 172 1.81 0.08 -8.46
C ILE A 172 0.78 0.91 -9.25
N SER A 173 -0.49 0.73 -8.89
CA SER A 173 -1.61 1.51 -9.40
C SER A 173 -2.33 2.20 -8.25
N GLY A 174 -2.99 3.33 -8.55
CA GLY A 174 -3.72 4.13 -7.56
C GLY A 174 -3.15 5.52 -7.30
N CYS A 175 -2.10 5.92 -8.04
CA CYS A 175 -1.55 7.27 -8.00
C CYS A 175 -2.38 8.24 -8.86
N SER A 176 -2.39 9.53 -8.50
CA SER A 176 -2.99 10.57 -9.35
C SER A 176 -2.18 10.78 -10.64
N PRO A 177 -2.85 11.14 -11.76
CA PRO A 177 -2.17 11.43 -13.03
C PRO A 177 -1.16 12.58 -12.88
N ASP A 178 -1.51 13.62 -12.11
CA ASP A 178 -0.62 14.77 -11.90
C ASP A 178 0.64 14.41 -11.11
N PHE A 179 0.57 13.39 -10.23
CA PHE A 179 1.72 12.86 -9.52
C PHE A 179 2.57 11.97 -10.42
N LEU A 180 1.95 11.21 -11.32
CA LEU A 180 2.70 10.40 -12.30
C LEU A 180 3.42 11.30 -13.31
N ALA A 181 2.83 12.44 -13.67
CA ALA A 181 3.43 13.41 -14.57
C ALA A 181 4.66 14.13 -13.99
N SER A 182 4.77 14.23 -12.66
CA SER A 182 5.92 14.87 -12.00
C SER A 182 7.15 13.96 -11.85
N LEU A 183 6.99 12.67 -12.16
CA LEU A 183 8.04 11.67 -12.03
C LEU A 183 8.77 11.42 -13.35
N PRO A 184 10.04 10.94 -13.30
CA PRO A 184 10.77 10.59 -14.51
C PRO A 184 10.03 9.47 -15.26
N ARG A 185 9.82 9.67 -16.56
CA ARG A 185 9.16 8.67 -17.41
C ARG A 185 10.05 7.44 -17.55
N GLY A 186 9.48 6.27 -17.29
CA GLY A 186 10.20 5.00 -17.40
C GLY A 186 9.28 3.84 -17.77
N GLY A 187 9.83 2.88 -18.50
CA GLY A 187 9.10 1.70 -18.97
C GLY A 187 9.18 0.53 -18.00
N TYR A 188 8.13 -0.30 -17.98
CA TYR A 188 8.19 -1.59 -17.30
C TYR A 188 9.14 -2.53 -18.05
N PRO A 189 10.09 -3.22 -17.37
CA PRO A 189 11.03 -4.09 -18.06
C PRO A 189 10.29 -5.18 -18.88
N PRO A 190 10.70 -5.40 -20.15
CA PRO A 190 10.05 -6.35 -21.04
C PRO A 190 10.11 -7.77 -20.47
N LYS A 191 9.12 -8.61 -20.81
CA LYS A 191 9.19 -10.06 -20.52
C LYS A 191 10.30 -10.62 -21.42
N GLN A 192 11.41 -11.07 -20.85
CA GLN A 192 12.31 -11.95 -21.61
C GLN A 192 11.55 -13.26 -21.89
N LYS A 193 11.51 -13.64 -23.16
CA LYS A 193 11.22 -15.02 -23.53
C LYS A 193 12.48 -15.80 -23.16
N LEU A 194 12.40 -16.62 -22.11
CA LEU A 194 13.33 -17.74 -21.96
C LEU A 194 12.94 -18.80 -22.99
#